data_AF-A0A3D3ZTA6-F1
#
_entry.id   AF-A0A3D3ZTA6-F1
#
_cell.length_a   1.000
_cell.length_b   1.000
_cell.length_c   1.000
_cell.angle_alpha   90.00
_cell.angle_beta   90.00
_cell.angle_gamma   90.00
#
_symmetry.space_group_name_H-M   'P 1'
#
loop_
_entity.id
_entity.type
_entity.pdbx_description
1 polymer ?
#
loop_
_entity_poly.entity_id
_entity_poly.type
_entity_poly.pdbx_seq_one_letter_code
_entity_poly.pdbx_strand_id
1 'polypeptide(L)' 'MLLCIDTGNTNTVFALWDGEEFLCTFRTSTEWQRTAD' A
#
# COMPACT_ATOMS: atom_id res chain seq x y z
N MET A 1 12.95 -2.12 7.43
CA MET A 1 12.00 -2.12 6.29
C MET A 1 10.66 -2.69 6.72
N LEU A 2 9.61 -1.87 6.66
CA LEU A 2 8.21 -2.18 6.95
C LEU A 2 7.36 -1.78 5.74
N LEU A 3 6.35 -2.59 5.40
CA LEU A 3 5.34 -2.26 4.41
C LEU A 3 4.07 -1.80 5.12
N CYS A 4 3.68 -0.55 4.90
CA CYS A 4 2.44 0.02 5.40
C CYS A 4 1.36 -0.07 4.31
N ILE A 5 0.16 -0.54 4.68
CA ILE A 5 -0.97 -0.69 3.76
C ILE A 5 -2.18 0.01 4.35
N ASP A 6 -2.76 0.93 3.58
CA ASP A 6 -4.03 1.61 3.90
C ASP A 6 -5.08 1.26 2.85
N THR A 7 -6.16 0.61 3.29
CA THR A 7 -7.23 0.09 2.42
C THR A 7 -8.48 0.97 2.53
N GLY A 8 -8.65 1.90 1.59
CA GLY A 8 -9.86 2.71 1.47
C GLY A 8 -10.89 2.10 0.51
N ASN A 9 -12.11 2.66 0.49
CA ASN A 9 -13.19 2.19 -0.39
C ASN A 9 -12.84 2.28 -1.89
N THR A 10 -12.09 3.31 -2.30
CA THR A 10 -11.76 3.55 -3.72
C THR A 10 -10.31 3.20 -4.05
N ASN A 11 -9.39 3.39 -3.09
CA ASN A 11 -7.96 3.23 -3.33
C ASN A 11 -7.30 2.47 -2.18
N THR A 12 -6.36 1.62 -2.54
CA THR A 12 -5.41 1.00 -1.61
C THR A 12 -4.05 1.66 -1.83
N VAL A 13 -3.44 2.12 -0.74
CA VAL A 13 -2.14 2.81 -0.74
C VAL A 13 -1.12 1.92 -0.04
N PHE A 14 0.05 1.80 -0.65
CA PHE A 14 1.20 1.07 -0.13
C PHE A 14 2.34 2.05 0.11
N ALA A 15 3.05 1.93 1.23
CA ALA A 15 4.25 2.72 1.49
C ALA A 15 5.36 1.85 2.09
N LEU A 16 6.60 2.08 1.65
CA LEU A 16 7.78 1.40 2.18
C LEU A 16 8.48 2.32 3.18
N TRP A 17 8.60 1.87 4.44
CA TRP A 17 9.31 2.57 5.52
C TRP A 17 10.61 1.84 5.83
N ASP A 18 11.76 2.51 5.84
CA ASP A 18 13.03 1.83 6.10
C ASP A 18 13.36 1.69 7.60
N GLY A 19 12.85 2.59 8.42
CA GLY A 19 13.22 2.78 9.83
C GLY A 19 13.29 4.26 10.22
N GLU A 20 13.61 5.13 9.26
CA GLU A 20 13.82 6.58 9.41
C GLU A 20 12.95 7.42 8.46
N GLU A 21 12.71 6.94 7.23
CA GLU A 21 11.87 7.65 6.26
C GLU A 21 11.02 6.74 5.36
N PHE A 22 10.04 7.35 4.67
CA PHE A 22 9.25 6.70 3.63
C PHE A 22 10.01 6.74 2.31
N LEU A 23 10.42 5.57 1.82
CA LEU A 23 11.19 5.44 0.58
C LEU A 23 10.32 5.65 -0.66
N CYS A 24 9.07 5.19 -0.63
CA CYS A 24 8.14 5.34 -1.74
C CYS A 24 6.69 5.12 -1.32
N THR A 25 5.77 5.58 -2.17
CA THR A 25 4.33 5.35 -2.02
C THR A 25 3.73 4.97 -3.36
N PHE A 26 2.90 3.92 -3.35
CA PHE A 26 2.15 3.45 -4.51
C PHE A 26 0.64 3.50 -4.23
N ARG A 27 -0.15 3.73 -5.27
CA ARG A 27 -1.61 3.73 -5.18
C ARG A 27 -2.18 2.83 -6.27
N THR A 28 -3.18 2.05 -5.89
CA THR A 28 -4.01 1.29 -6.82
C THR A 28 -5.48 1.44 -6.45
N SER A 29 -6.39 1.18 -7.39
CA SER A 29 -7.82 1.12 -7.08
C SER A 29 -8.09 -0.08 -6.18
N THR A 30 -8.97 0.08 -5.19
CA THR A 30 -9.35 -1.02 -4.31
C THR A 30 -10.21 -2.01 -5.08
N GLU A 31 -9.77 -3.26 -5.10
CA GLU A 31 -10.44 -4.36 -5.77
C GLU A 31 -10.55 -5.53 -4.78
N TRP A 32 -11.70 -5.68 -4.13
CA TRP A 32 -11.91 -6.67 -3.07
C TRP A 32 -11.88 -8.13 -3.56
N GLN A 33 -12.02 -8.33 -4.87
CA GLN A 33 -11.90 -9.64 -5.52
C GLN A 33 -10.47 -9.98 -5.92
N ARG A 34 -9.54 -9.02 -5.84
CA ARG A 34 -8.16 -9.23 -6.28
C ARG A 34 -7.47 -10.27 -5.39
N THR A 35 -6.94 -11.29 -6.02
CA THR A 35 -6.11 -12.32 -5.38
C THR A 35 -4.66 -11.87 -5.28
N ALA A 36 -3.84 -12.60 -4.54
CA ALA A 36 -2.46 -12.21 -4.28
C ALA A 36 -1.49 -12.47 -5.45
N ASP A 37 -1.94 -13.18 -6.50
CA ASP A 37 -1.17 -13.52 -7.70
C ASP A 37 -1.17 -12.42 -8.78
#